data_AF-A0A6V7W9F9-F1
#
_entry.id   AF-A0A6V7W9F9-F1
#
_cell.length_a   1.000
_cell.length_b   1.000
_cell.length_c   1.000
_cell.angle_alpha   90.00
_cell.angle_beta   90.00
_cell.angle_gamma   90.00
#
_symmetry.space_group_name_H-M   'P 1'
#
loop_
_entity.id
_entity.type
_entity.pdbx_description
1 polymer ?
#
loop_
_entity_poly.entity_id
_entity_poly.type
_entity_poly.pdbx_seq_one_letter_code
_entity_poly.pdbx_strand_id
1 'polypeptide(L)'
;MASRRVIIVDLEDQSNDQINAFMQKVSSMFGAPPFNCKDECMGAINERIPCSYAISLHDATYAYFLSLNKTAEKYGYLSVNLARNGSLINNMSEGEFSGKN
;
A
#
# COMPACT_ATOMS: atom_id res chain seq x y z
N MET A 1 11.03 -23.13 10.73
CA MET A 1 10.06 -23.02 9.61
C MET A 1 9.70 -21.56 9.44
N ALA A 2 9.94 -20.97 8.27
CA ALA A 2 9.47 -19.62 7.95
C ALA A 2 8.00 -19.70 7.52
N SER A 3 7.12 -18.99 8.23
CA SER A 3 5.70 -18.87 7.84
C SER A 3 5.57 -17.77 6.79
N ARG A 4 5.12 -18.13 5.58
CA ARG A 4 4.78 -17.16 4.53
C ARG A 4 3.45 -16.49 4.89
N ARG A 5 3.46 -15.16 4.97
CA ARG A 5 2.26 -14.34 5.15
C ARG A 5 1.98 -13.62 3.85
N VAL A 6 0.74 -13.66 3.39
CA VAL A 6 0.30 -13.07 2.13
C VAL A 6 -0.92 -12.22 2.43
N ILE A 7 -0.88 -10.96 2.00
CA ILE A 7 -2.04 -10.09 1.87
C ILE A 7 -2.38 -10.09 0.39
N ILE A 8 -3.60 -10.48 0.05
CA ILE A 8 -4.12 -10.42 -1.32
C ILE A 8 -4.98 -9.17 -1.37
N VAL A 9 -4.62 -8.24 -2.25
CA VAL A 9 -5.44 -7.06 -2.55
C VAL A 9 -6.01 -7.29 -3.94
N ASP A 10 -7.33 -7.45 -4.00
CA ASP A 10 -8.06 -7.47 -5.27
C ASP A 10 -8.53 -6.05 -5.56
N LEU A 11 -8.14 -5.52 -6.72
CA LEU A 11 -8.42 -4.15 -7.14
C LEU A 11 -9.47 -4.22 -8.26
N GLU A 12 -10.73 -4.37 -7.87
CA GLU A 12 -11.84 -4.20 -8.82
C GLU A 12 -12.08 -2.70 -9.09
N ASP A 13 -12.31 -2.35 -10.35
CA ASP A 13 -12.76 -1.01 -10.81
C ASP A 13 -11.86 0.21 -10.49
N GLN A 14 -10.52 0.07 -10.45
CA GLN A 14 -9.66 1.27 -10.46
C GLN A 14 -9.71 1.96 -11.83
N SER A 15 -10.08 3.25 -11.85
CA SER A 15 -10.04 4.01 -13.10
C SER A 15 -8.60 4.33 -13.50
N ASN A 16 -8.32 4.29 -14.81
CA ASN A 16 -7.00 4.68 -15.33
C ASN A 16 -6.61 6.10 -14.89
N ASP A 17 -7.59 6.99 -14.70
CA ASP A 17 -7.35 8.37 -14.26
C ASP A 17 -6.84 8.43 -12.81
N GLN A 18 -7.38 7.60 -11.92
CA GLN A 18 -6.92 7.51 -10.53
C GLN A 18 -5.49 6.97 -10.46
N ILE A 19 -5.21 5.91 -11.22
CA ILE A 19 -3.87 5.32 -11.31
C ILE A 19 -2.87 6.35 -11.84
N ASN A 20 -3.22 7.06 -12.92
CA ASN A 20 -2.36 8.09 -13.50
C ASN A 20 -2.10 9.24 -12.52
N ALA A 21 -3.13 9.72 -11.82
CA ALA A 21 -3.00 10.77 -10.82
C ALA A 21 -2.11 10.34 -9.64
N PHE A 22 -2.29 9.11 -9.15
CA PHE A 22 -1.43 8.53 -8.11
C PHE A 22 0.03 8.48 -8.56
N MET A 23 0.29 7.95 -9.76
CA MET A 23 1.65 7.82 -10.28
C MET A 23 2.30 9.19 -10.47
N GLN A 24 1.59 10.19 -10.98
CA GLN A 24 2.10 11.56 -11.06
C GLN A 24 2.51 12.12 -9.70
N LYS A 25 1.70 11.86 -8.65
CA LYS A 25 2.00 12.30 -7.29
C LYS A 25 3.23 11.58 -6.73
N VAL A 26 3.34 10.27 -6.90
CA VAL A 26 4.51 9.48 -6.49
C VAL A 26 5.77 10.03 -7.15
N SER A 27 5.74 10.25 -8.47
CA SER A 27 6.90 10.78 -9.20
C SER A 27 7.31 12.17 -8.74
N SER A 28 6.34 13.04 -8.45
CA SER A 28 6.62 14.36 -7.86
C SER A 28 7.32 14.23 -6.49
N MET A 29 6.83 13.35 -5.63
CA MET A 29 7.39 13.13 -4.29
C MET A 29 8.79 12.52 -4.32
N PHE A 30 9.04 11.56 -5.21
CA PHE A 30 10.37 10.98 -5.38
C PHE A 30 11.37 11.99 -5.95
N GLY A 31 10.91 12.96 -6.74
CA GLY A 31 11.75 14.03 -7.30
C GLY A 31 12.17 15.07 -6.26
N ALA A 32 11.45 15.15 -5.15
CA ALA A 32 11.74 16.04 -4.03
C ALA A 32 12.67 15.38 -3.00
N PRO A 33 13.29 16.18 -2.09
CA PRO A 33 13.94 15.64 -0.91
C PRO A 33 12.99 14.76 -0.06
N PRO A 34 13.48 13.69 0.57
CA PRO A 34 14.89 13.29 0.70
C PRO A 34 15.42 12.45 -0.48
N PHE A 35 14.54 11.95 -1.35
CA PHE A 35 14.91 10.98 -2.38
C PHE A 35 15.69 11.63 -3.53
N ASN A 36 15.33 12.87 -3.91
CA ASN A 36 15.97 13.64 -4.99
C ASN A 36 16.15 12.82 -6.28
N CYS A 37 15.21 11.94 -6.58
CA CYS A 37 15.28 11.06 -7.72
C CYS A 37 15.04 11.87 -9.01
N LYS A 38 16.05 11.93 -9.88
CA LYS A 38 16.01 12.67 -11.14
C LYS A 38 16.39 11.74 -12.29
N ASP A 39 15.88 12.05 -13.47
CA ASP A 39 16.19 11.40 -14.75
C ASP A 39 16.12 9.87 -14.69
N GLU A 40 17.25 9.17 -14.63
CA GLU A 40 17.35 7.71 -14.79
C GLU A 40 16.55 6.91 -13.75
N CYS A 41 16.43 7.40 -12.52
CA CYS A 41 15.65 6.69 -11.49
C CYS A 41 14.13 6.96 -11.60
N MET A 42 13.70 7.90 -12.45
CA MET A 42 12.30 8.13 -12.78
C MET A 42 11.82 7.24 -13.94
N GLY A 43 12.65 6.33 -14.45
CA GLY A 43 12.32 5.54 -15.64
C GLY A 43 12.42 6.35 -16.94
N ALA A 44 11.76 5.89 -18.00
CA ALA A 44 11.83 6.56 -19.30
C ALA A 44 11.26 8.00 -19.24
N ILE A 45 11.82 8.91 -20.04
CA ILE A 45 11.46 10.34 -20.08
C ILE A 45 9.94 10.57 -20.20
N ASN A 46 9.25 9.67 -20.90
CA ASN A 46 7.81 9.75 -21.18
C ASN A 46 6.93 9.00 -20.19
N GLU A 47 7.51 8.16 -19.32
CA GLU A 47 6.79 7.35 -18.33
C GLU A 47 6.86 8.01 -16.96
N ARG A 48 8.05 8.49 -16.57
CA ARG A 48 8.33 9.08 -15.26
C ARG A 48 7.78 8.23 -14.10
N ILE A 49 7.95 6.91 -14.15
CA ILE A 49 7.55 5.98 -13.09
C ILE A 49 8.79 5.58 -12.28
N PRO A 50 9.01 6.15 -11.07
CA PRO A 50 10.19 5.82 -10.28
C PRO A 50 10.14 4.44 -9.61
N CYS A 51 8.94 3.85 -9.48
CA CYS A 51 8.76 2.55 -8.84
C CYS A 51 7.49 1.87 -9.38
N SER A 52 7.67 0.78 -10.12
CA SER A 52 6.56 -0.03 -10.65
C SER A 52 5.74 -0.73 -9.56
N TYR A 53 6.31 -0.91 -8.36
CA TYR A 53 5.63 -1.53 -7.22
C TYR A 53 4.91 -0.53 -6.31
N ALA A 54 4.97 0.78 -6.61
CA ALA A 54 4.46 1.83 -5.72
C ALA A 54 2.98 1.64 -5.38
N ILE A 55 2.15 1.31 -6.38
CA ILE A 55 0.71 1.07 -6.20
C ILE A 55 0.50 -0.14 -5.28
N SER A 56 1.09 -1.28 -5.62
CA SER A 56 0.93 -2.51 -4.83
C SER A 56 1.43 -2.35 -3.39
N LEU A 57 2.53 -1.61 -3.17
CA LEU A 57 3.04 -1.31 -1.84
C LEU A 57 2.13 -0.37 -1.06
N HIS A 58 1.59 0.66 -1.71
CA HIS A 58 0.62 1.56 -1.12
C HIS A 58 -0.62 0.79 -0.67
N ASP A 59 -1.19 -0.04 -1.55
CA ASP A 59 -2.43 -0.74 -1.26
C ASP A 59 -2.23 -1.84 -0.21
N ALA A 60 -1.11 -2.57 -0.26
CA ALA A 60 -0.76 -3.52 0.79
C ALA A 60 -0.57 -2.83 2.16
N THR A 61 0.02 -1.64 2.17
CA THR A 61 0.20 -0.84 3.39
C THR A 61 -1.14 -0.36 3.93
N TYR A 62 -2.02 0.12 3.05
CA TYR A 62 -3.37 0.55 3.42
C TYR A 62 -4.19 -0.60 4.00
N ALA A 63 -4.19 -1.77 3.34
CA ALA A 63 -4.84 -2.98 3.83
C ALA A 63 -4.29 -3.40 5.20
N TYR A 64 -2.96 -3.34 5.38
CA TYR A 64 -2.33 -3.63 6.67
C TYR A 64 -2.82 -2.71 7.79
N PHE A 65 -2.83 -1.39 7.56
CA PHE A 65 -3.31 -0.44 8.56
C PHE A 65 -4.80 -0.61 8.88
N LEU A 66 -5.60 -0.93 7.87
CA LEU A 66 -7.02 -1.18 8.09
C LEU A 66 -7.25 -2.46 8.91
N SER A 67 -6.48 -3.52 8.66
CA SER A 67 -6.46 -4.72 9.51
C SER A 67 -6.08 -4.43 10.95
N LEU A 68 -5.07 -3.58 11.16
CA LEU A 68 -4.69 -3.15 12.50
C LEU A 68 -5.80 -2.36 13.19
N ASN A 69 -6.49 -1.47 12.46
CA ASN A 69 -7.60 -0.70 13.00
C ASN A 69 -8.77 -1.61 13.40
N LYS A 70 -9.20 -2.51 12.52
CA LYS A 70 -10.23 -3.54 12.84
C LYS A 70 -9.82 -4.42 14.03
N THR A 71 -8.53 -4.74 14.15
CA THR A 71 -8.00 -5.47 15.31
C THR A 71 -8.17 -4.63 16.58
N ALA A 72 -7.82 -3.35 16.54
CA ALA A 72 -7.97 -2.44 17.69
C ALA A 72 -9.44 -2.30 18.10
N GLU A 73 -10.36 -2.15 17.14
CA GLU A 73 -11.80 -2.07 17.37
C GLU A 73 -12.35 -3.34 18.02
N LYS A 74 -11.94 -4.53 17.54
CA LYS A 74 -12.39 -5.80 18.10
C LYS A 74 -11.97 -6.03 19.55
N TYR A 75 -10.76 -5.62 19.91
CA TYR A 75 -10.19 -5.89 21.24
C TYR A 75 -10.24 -4.69 22.20
N GLY A 76 -10.59 -3.50 21.70
CA GLY A 76 -10.60 -2.24 22.47
C GLY A 76 -9.21 -1.65 22.71
N TYR A 77 -8.15 -2.27 22.18
CA TYR A 77 -6.76 -1.83 22.26
C TYR A 77 -5.90 -2.53 21.20
N LEU A 78 -4.70 -2.01 20.94
CA LEU A 78 -3.73 -2.62 20.03
C LEU A 78 -2.37 -2.81 20.71
N SER A 79 -2.05 -4.04 21.10
CA SER A 79 -0.73 -4.39 21.64
C SER A 79 0.23 -4.83 20.52
N VAL A 80 1.54 -4.81 20.79
CA VAL A 80 2.57 -5.29 19.84
C VAL A 80 2.33 -6.74 19.42
N ASN A 81 1.84 -7.59 20.33
CA ASN A 81 1.54 -8.99 20.03
C ASN A 81 0.34 -9.12 19.08
N LEU A 82 -0.70 -8.30 19.26
CA LEU A 82 -1.85 -8.25 18.36
C LEU A 82 -1.43 -7.73 16.98
N ALA A 83 -0.65 -6.65 16.93
CA ALA A 83 -0.17 -6.03 15.69
C ALA A 83 0.80 -6.90 14.87
N ARG A 84 1.41 -7.92 15.49
CA ARG A 84 2.32 -8.88 14.83
C ARG A 84 1.67 -10.23 14.55
N ASN A 85 0.42 -10.43 14.96
CA ASN A 85 -0.29 -11.68 14.74
C ASN A 85 -0.76 -11.74 13.27
N GLY A 86 0.00 -12.47 12.46
CA GLY A 86 -0.27 -12.63 11.03
C GLY A 86 -1.63 -13.23 10.72
N SER A 87 -2.13 -14.14 11.56
CA SER A 87 -3.48 -14.71 11.38
C SER A 87 -4.56 -13.66 11.62
N LEU A 88 -4.40 -12.80 12.64
CA LEU A 88 -5.33 -11.69 12.85
C LEU A 88 -5.26 -10.68 11.71
N ILE A 89 -4.06 -10.30 11.26
CA ILE A 89 -3.88 -9.37 10.13
C ILE A 89 -4.61 -9.89 8.89
N ASN A 90 -4.41 -11.17 8.56
CA ASN A 90 -5.06 -11.80 7.41
C ASN A 90 -6.58 -11.84 7.55
N ASN A 91 -7.09 -12.30 8.69
CA ASN A 91 -8.53 -12.39 8.93
C ASN A 91 -9.20 -11.01 8.94
N MET A 92 -8.50 -9.96 9.39
CA MET A 92 -9.04 -8.60 9.39
C MET A 92 -8.91 -7.88 8.04
N SER A 93 -8.01 -8.35 7.17
CA SER A 93 -7.89 -7.86 5.79
C SER A 93 -8.93 -8.49 4.85
N GLU A 94 -9.73 -9.44 5.31
CA GLU A 94 -10.85 -9.93 4.49
C GLU A 94 -11.95 -8.85 4.42
N GLY A 95 -12.28 -8.41 3.22
CA GLY A 95 -13.32 -7.42 2.91
C GLY A 95 -13.02 -6.60 1.66
N GLU A 96 -14.04 -5.94 1.14
CA GLU A 96 -13.88 -4.93 0.09
C GLU A 96 -13.35 -3.64 0.71
N PHE A 97 -12.34 -3.06 0.08
CA PHE A 97 -11.76 -1.80 0.49
C PHE A 97 -11.78 -0.86 -0.71
N SER A 98 -12.54 0.23 -0.61
CA SER A 98 -12.28 1.37 -1.48
C SER A 98 -10.89 1.89 -1.13
N GLY A 99 -9.90 1.58 -1.96
CA GLY A 99 -8.65 2.33 -1.99
C GLY A 99 -9.01 3.79 -2.18
N LYS A 100 -8.96 4.58 -1.11
CA LYS A 100 -9.36 5.99 -1.19
C LYS A 100 -8.29 6.76 -1.97
N ASN A 101 -8.72 7.22 -3.15
CA ASN A 101 -8.33 8.44 -3.90
C ASN A 101 -7.13 9.25 -3.36
#